data_AF-A0A929YKL0-F1
#
_entry.id   AF-A0A929YKL0-F1
#
_cell.length_a   1.000
_cell.length_b   1.000
_cell.length_c   1.000
_cell.angle_alpha   90.00
_cell.angle_beta   90.00
_cell.angle_gamma   90.00
#
_symmetry.space_group_name_H-M   'P 1'
#
loop_
_entity.id
_entity.type
_entity.pdbx_description
1 polymer ?
#
loop_
_entity_poly.entity_id
_entity_poly.type
_entity_poly.pdbx_seq_one_letter_code
_entity_poly.pdbx_strand_id
1 'polypeptide(L)'
;MKLILAVSGGVDSMALLAMYVHADIIVAHIDHGTRKSSAEDADFVRQKCQELGVKFYETKLELGEGVSEELARKKRYEFLKTIQEKEGGTLCTAHHLDDVLESIAINLIRGTGWRGLTPFYGDELVRPFIISKMWKCDVLKFAGRHAIHYRQDPTNYETNYLRNRVREKMTELDEAARVDIIELFEKQNKLRGKIEKLVTELAKQTVVGKNFHKKELFLTADEKVAIEILREICLMHGYSLTRKQLGDFLLAIRTYAPHKKFNLPKNHFVTILKNYLMFEEK
;
A
#
# COMPACT_ATOMS: atom_id res chain seq x y z
N MET A 1 3.92 -18.11 15.78
CA MET A 1 3.05 -17.18 15.02
C MET A 1 3.09 -17.63 13.57
N LYS A 2 1.93 -17.83 12.94
CA LYS A 2 1.84 -18.30 11.56
C LYS A 2 2.13 -17.16 10.58
N LEU A 3 2.99 -17.41 9.59
CA LEU A 3 3.30 -16.45 8.53
C LEU A 3 2.73 -16.92 7.19
N ILE A 4 2.22 -15.98 6.40
CA ILE A 4 1.72 -16.25 5.04
C ILE A 4 2.64 -15.49 4.08
N LEU A 5 3.49 -16.22 3.38
CA LEU A 5 4.51 -15.66 2.50
C LEU A 5 3.95 -15.54 1.08
N ALA A 6 3.92 -14.33 0.52
CA ALA A 6 3.63 -14.14 -0.90
C ALA A 6 4.88 -14.51 -1.73
N VAL A 7 4.82 -15.62 -2.47
CA VAL A 7 5.97 -16.14 -3.23
C VAL A 7 5.69 -16.15 -4.72
N SER A 8 6.46 -15.39 -5.50
CA SER A 8 6.33 -15.30 -6.96
C SER A 8 7.24 -16.26 -7.72
N GLY A 9 8.20 -16.90 -7.05
CA GLY A 9 9.24 -17.72 -7.67
C GLY A 9 10.51 -16.95 -8.02
N GLY A 10 10.47 -15.62 -7.97
CA GLY A 10 11.64 -14.76 -8.12
C GLY A 10 12.55 -14.75 -6.89
N VAL A 11 13.81 -14.33 -7.08
CA VAL A 11 14.88 -14.39 -6.06
C VAL A 11 14.49 -13.80 -4.70
N ASP A 12 13.81 -12.65 -4.67
CA ASP A 12 13.47 -12.00 -3.40
C ASP A 12 12.49 -12.86 -2.60
N SER A 13 11.48 -13.37 -3.28
CA SER A 13 10.43 -14.17 -2.66
C SER A 13 10.92 -15.56 -2.25
N MET A 14 11.84 -16.16 -3.02
CA MET A 14 12.48 -17.42 -2.67
C MET A 14 13.47 -17.25 -1.51
N ALA A 15 14.19 -16.12 -1.45
CA ALA A 15 15.03 -15.77 -0.31
C ALA A 15 14.19 -15.57 0.96
N LEU A 16 13.03 -14.92 0.86
CA LEU A 16 12.09 -14.78 1.97
C LEU A 16 11.60 -16.16 2.45
N LEU A 17 11.21 -17.04 1.53
CA LEU A 17 10.80 -18.42 1.85
C LEU A 17 11.91 -19.16 2.60
N ALA A 18 13.14 -19.12 2.09
CA ALA A 18 14.28 -19.80 2.72
C ALA A 18 14.60 -19.27 4.12
N MET A 19 14.45 -17.95 4.35
CA MET A 19 14.67 -17.35 5.67
C MET A 19 13.72 -17.90 6.74
N TYR A 20 12.48 -18.26 6.35
CA TYR A 20 11.43 -18.70 7.26
C TYR A 20 11.09 -20.19 7.13
N VAL A 21 11.95 -20.98 6.49
CA VAL A 21 11.69 -22.41 6.22
C VAL A 21 11.43 -23.25 7.48
N HIS A 22 11.97 -22.83 8.63
CA HIS A 22 11.79 -23.50 9.92
C HIS A 22 10.68 -22.90 10.79
N ALA A 23 9.96 -21.90 10.29
CA ALA A 23 8.82 -21.30 10.99
C ALA A 23 7.50 -21.96 10.55
N ASP A 24 6.42 -21.69 11.30
CA ASP A 24 5.05 -22.04 10.88
C ASP A 24 4.63 -21.12 9.73
N ILE A 25 4.77 -21.62 8.50
CA ILE A 25 4.54 -20.84 7.28
C ILE A 25 3.51 -21.48 6.34
N ILE A 26 2.86 -20.60 5.58
CA ILE A 26 2.03 -20.92 4.42
C ILE A 26 2.57 -20.11 3.24
N VAL A 27 2.59 -20.70 2.06
CA VAL A 27 2.97 -20.00 0.82
C VAL A 27 1.73 -19.67 0.01
N ALA A 28 1.63 -18.43 -0.43
CA ALA A 28 0.61 -17.93 -1.35
C ALA A 28 1.26 -17.46 -2.65
N HIS A 29 1.00 -18.18 -3.74
CA HIS A 29 1.43 -17.82 -5.08
C HIS A 29 0.30 -17.18 -5.87
N ILE A 30 0.64 -16.20 -6.70
CA ILE A 30 -0.31 -15.43 -7.49
C ILE A 30 0.22 -15.42 -8.92
N ASP A 31 -0.36 -16.28 -9.75
CA ASP A 31 -0.09 -16.30 -11.17
C ASP A 31 -0.82 -15.12 -11.83
N HIS A 32 -0.07 -14.22 -12.43
CA HIS A 32 -0.61 -13.05 -13.12
C HIS A 32 -1.14 -13.35 -14.53
N GLY A 33 -0.92 -14.56 -15.06
CA GLY A 33 -1.40 -15.01 -16.36
C GLY A 33 -0.82 -14.24 -17.55
N THR A 34 0.17 -13.38 -17.32
CA THR A 34 0.74 -12.47 -18.34
C THR A 34 1.68 -13.16 -19.33
N ARG A 35 2.11 -14.40 -19.05
CA ARG A 35 3.08 -15.15 -19.86
C ARG A 35 2.73 -16.62 -19.93
N LYS A 36 3.14 -17.28 -21.03
CA LYS A 36 3.04 -18.75 -21.16
C LYS A 36 3.87 -19.50 -20.10
N SER A 37 4.97 -18.90 -19.63
CA SER A 37 5.85 -19.47 -18.60
C SER A 37 5.35 -19.28 -17.17
N SER A 38 4.24 -18.58 -16.94
CA SER A 38 3.77 -18.30 -15.58
C SER A 38 3.29 -19.57 -14.86
N ALA A 39 2.77 -20.54 -15.62
CA ALA A 39 2.46 -21.88 -15.12
C ALA A 39 3.72 -22.61 -14.61
N GLU A 40 4.85 -22.46 -15.29
CA GLU A 40 6.13 -23.06 -14.86
C GLU A 40 6.63 -22.44 -13.56
N ASP A 41 6.41 -21.14 -13.36
CA ASP A 41 6.78 -20.45 -12.12
C ASP A 41 5.93 -20.94 -10.94
N ALA A 42 4.62 -21.16 -11.16
CA ALA A 42 3.74 -21.76 -10.18
C ALA A 42 4.13 -23.20 -9.84
N ASP A 43 4.44 -24.02 -10.85
CA ASP A 43 4.91 -25.40 -10.68
C ASP A 43 6.21 -25.45 -9.88
N PHE A 44 7.17 -24.57 -10.19
CA PHE A 44 8.43 -24.44 -9.47
C PHE A 44 8.22 -24.15 -7.98
N VAL A 45 7.38 -23.16 -7.65
CA VAL A 45 7.10 -22.82 -6.24
C VAL A 45 6.33 -23.95 -5.55
N ARG A 46 5.37 -24.58 -6.24
CA ARG A 46 4.59 -25.71 -5.69
C ARG A 46 5.50 -26.88 -5.33
N GLN A 47 6.40 -27.26 -6.23
CA GLN A 47 7.38 -28.32 -5.98
C GLN A 47 8.26 -27.98 -4.78
N LYS A 48 8.76 -26.74 -4.69
CA LYS A 48 9.54 -26.31 -3.53
C LYS A 48 8.77 -26.41 -2.22
N CYS A 49 7.48 -26.04 -2.22
CA CYS A 49 6.64 -26.17 -1.02
C CYS A 49 6.41 -27.63 -0.64
N GLN A 50 6.25 -28.53 -1.60
CA GLN A 50 6.12 -29.96 -1.36
C GLN A 50 7.39 -30.55 -0.71
N GLU A 51 8.57 -30.19 -1.22
CA GLU A 51 9.85 -30.60 -0.63
C GLU A 51 10.01 -30.15 0.82
N LEU A 52 9.51 -28.95 1.13
CA LEU A 52 9.58 -28.35 2.46
C LEU A 52 8.45 -28.79 3.40
N GLY A 53 7.45 -29.55 2.91
CA GLY A 53 6.26 -29.91 3.68
C GLY A 53 5.37 -28.70 4.03
N VAL A 54 5.42 -27.64 3.23
CA VAL A 54 4.73 -26.36 3.48
C VAL A 54 3.41 -26.30 2.70
N LYS A 55 2.37 -25.78 3.35
CA LYS A 55 1.06 -25.59 2.71
C LYS A 55 1.14 -24.52 1.62
N PHE A 56 0.65 -24.86 0.44
CA PHE A 56 0.70 -24.01 -0.75
C PHE A 56 -0.71 -23.63 -1.20
N TYR A 57 -0.91 -22.33 -1.43
CA TYR A 57 -2.10 -21.77 -2.06
C TYR A 57 -1.72 -21.05 -3.33
N GLU A 58 -2.58 -21.16 -4.33
CA GLU A 58 -2.40 -20.52 -5.62
C GLU A 58 -3.71 -19.90 -6.08
N THR A 59 -3.60 -18.75 -6.74
CA THR A 59 -4.66 -18.24 -7.61
C THR A 59 -4.06 -17.83 -8.93
N LYS A 60 -4.85 -17.98 -9.99
CA LYS A 60 -4.59 -17.37 -11.28
C LYS A 60 -5.45 -16.12 -11.44
N LEU A 61 -4.81 -14.99 -11.70
CA LEU A 61 -5.47 -13.75 -12.03
C LEU A 61 -5.63 -13.73 -13.56
N GLU A 62 -6.81 -14.11 -14.06
CA GLU A 62 -7.16 -13.97 -15.47
C GLU A 62 -7.46 -12.49 -15.80
N LEU A 63 -6.41 -11.67 -15.73
CA LEU A 63 -6.49 -10.26 -16.09
C LEU A 63 -6.22 -10.21 -17.59
N GLY A 64 -7.27 -9.99 -18.38
CA GLY A 64 -7.13 -9.82 -19.83
C GLY A 64 -6.17 -8.68 -20.21
N GLU A 65 -5.83 -8.57 -21.49
CA GLU A 65 -4.97 -7.49 -21.98
C GLU A 65 -5.56 -6.11 -21.62
N GLY A 66 -4.71 -5.19 -21.14
CA GLY A 66 -5.10 -3.82 -20.81
C GLY A 66 -5.63 -3.59 -19.38
N VAL A 67 -5.59 -4.60 -18.50
CA VAL A 67 -5.94 -4.40 -17.09
C VAL A 67 -4.94 -3.48 -16.39
N SER A 68 -5.45 -2.50 -15.64
CA SER A 68 -4.61 -1.56 -14.89
C SER A 68 -3.80 -2.26 -13.80
N GLU A 69 -2.55 -1.79 -13.59
CA GLU A 69 -1.67 -2.22 -12.49
C GLU A 69 -2.39 -2.14 -11.13
N GLU A 70 -3.27 -1.15 -10.97
CA GLU A 70 -4.07 -0.96 -9.77
C GLU A 70 -5.08 -2.07 -9.52
N LEU A 71 -5.79 -2.52 -10.57
CA LEU A 71 -6.75 -3.63 -10.45
C LEU A 71 -6.02 -4.95 -10.17
N ALA A 72 -4.90 -5.20 -10.85
CA ALA A 72 -4.05 -6.36 -10.59
C ALA A 72 -3.57 -6.38 -9.14
N ARG A 73 -3.11 -5.24 -8.63
CA ARG A 73 -2.71 -5.07 -7.23
C ARG A 73 -3.89 -5.33 -6.30
N LYS A 74 -5.07 -4.77 -6.57
CA LYS A 74 -6.27 -4.99 -5.74
C LYS A 74 -6.62 -6.47 -5.63
N LYS A 75 -6.67 -7.18 -6.75
CA LYS A 75 -6.97 -8.62 -6.81
C LYS A 75 -5.94 -9.45 -6.04
N ARG A 76 -4.65 -9.08 -6.13
CA ARG A 76 -3.57 -9.68 -5.34
C ARG A 76 -3.86 -9.59 -3.84
N TYR A 77 -4.22 -8.41 -3.35
CA TYR A 77 -4.54 -8.18 -1.94
C TYR A 77 -5.81 -8.91 -1.49
N GLU A 78 -6.86 -8.93 -2.32
CA GLU A 78 -8.10 -9.67 -2.04
C GLU A 78 -7.81 -11.17 -1.81
N PHE A 79 -6.98 -11.78 -2.66
CA PHE A 79 -6.57 -13.17 -2.50
C PHE A 79 -5.75 -13.42 -1.24
N LEU A 80 -4.71 -12.61 -0.99
CA LEU A 80 -3.89 -12.74 0.22
C LEU A 80 -4.75 -12.61 1.49
N LYS A 81 -5.70 -11.67 1.49
CA LYS A 81 -6.62 -11.48 2.61
C LYS A 81 -7.55 -12.68 2.80
N THR A 82 -8.04 -13.29 1.71
CA THR A 82 -8.86 -14.51 1.78
C THR A 82 -8.10 -15.66 2.47
N ILE A 83 -6.81 -15.83 2.15
CA ILE A 83 -5.96 -16.84 2.82
C ILE A 83 -5.77 -16.47 4.30
N GLN A 84 -5.51 -15.20 4.58
CA GLN A 84 -5.33 -14.71 5.95
C GLN A 84 -6.57 -14.94 6.82
N GLU A 85 -7.76 -14.67 6.30
CA GLU A 85 -9.04 -14.92 6.97
C GLU A 85 -9.28 -16.41 7.22
N LYS A 86 -8.90 -17.26 6.27
CA LYS A 86 -9.06 -18.72 6.37
C LYS A 86 -8.09 -19.38 7.35
N GLU A 87 -6.82 -19.01 7.29
CA GLU A 87 -5.74 -19.73 7.99
C GLU A 87 -5.29 -19.05 9.29
N GLY A 88 -5.62 -17.77 9.44
CA GLY A 88 -5.00 -16.87 10.41
C GLY A 88 -3.53 -16.59 10.10
N GLY A 89 -2.99 -15.51 10.66
CA GLY A 89 -1.57 -15.21 10.63
C GLY A 89 -1.22 -13.88 9.97
N THR A 90 0.08 -13.70 9.76
CA THR A 90 0.65 -12.43 9.28
C THR A 90 1.09 -12.56 7.84
N LEU A 91 0.53 -11.72 6.97
CA LEU A 91 0.93 -11.64 5.58
C LEU A 91 2.33 -11.02 5.46
N CYS A 92 3.22 -11.65 4.70
CA CYS A 92 4.57 -11.19 4.46
C CYS A 92 4.89 -11.08 2.97
N THR A 93 5.62 -10.04 2.60
CA THR A 93 6.10 -9.85 1.23
C THR A 93 7.60 -9.54 1.21
N ALA A 94 8.26 -9.91 0.13
CA ALA A 94 9.71 -9.84 -0.04
C ALA A 94 10.20 -8.46 -0.55
N HIS A 95 9.48 -7.38 -0.23
CA HIS A 95 9.92 -6.05 -0.62
C HIS A 95 11.14 -5.63 0.22
N HIS A 96 12.15 -5.06 -0.43
CA HIS A 96 13.41 -4.58 0.14
C HIS A 96 13.55 -3.05 -0.02
N LEU A 97 14.69 -2.47 0.40
CA LEU A 97 14.88 -1.01 0.37
C LEU A 97 14.86 -0.40 -1.04
N ASP A 98 15.35 -1.09 -2.08
CA ASP A 98 15.22 -0.59 -3.45
C ASP A 98 13.75 -0.42 -3.87
N ASP A 99 12.83 -1.30 -3.44
CA ASP A 99 11.40 -1.15 -3.74
C ASP A 99 10.80 0.11 -3.11
N VAL A 100 11.33 0.53 -1.95
CA VAL A 100 10.95 1.79 -1.29
C VAL A 100 11.38 2.96 -2.17
N LEU A 101 12.63 2.99 -2.64
CA LEU A 101 13.14 4.05 -3.53
C LEU A 101 12.32 4.13 -4.82
N GLU A 102 12.11 2.99 -5.47
CA GLU A 102 11.28 2.91 -6.68
C GLU A 102 9.88 3.47 -6.42
N SER A 103 9.25 3.08 -5.30
CA SER A 103 7.90 3.52 -4.96
C SER A 103 7.83 5.02 -4.68
N ILE A 104 8.83 5.59 -3.99
CA ILE A 104 8.91 7.04 -3.76
C ILE A 104 9.03 7.78 -5.10
N ALA A 105 9.93 7.37 -5.98
CA ALA A 105 10.11 8.02 -7.28
C ALA A 105 8.89 7.90 -8.18
N ILE A 106 8.26 6.73 -8.25
CA ILE A 106 7.01 6.56 -9.01
C ILE A 106 5.91 7.48 -8.47
N ASN A 107 5.77 7.57 -7.14
CA ASN A 107 4.78 8.45 -6.52
C ASN A 107 5.06 9.93 -6.80
N LEU A 108 6.34 10.34 -6.83
CA LEU A 108 6.75 11.69 -7.22
C LEU A 108 6.41 11.99 -8.68
N ILE A 109 6.74 11.09 -9.61
CA ILE A 109 6.45 11.23 -11.05
C ILE A 109 4.94 11.36 -11.29
N ARG A 110 4.12 10.58 -10.58
CA ARG A 110 2.65 10.62 -10.71
C ARG A 110 2.02 11.87 -10.08
N GLY A 111 2.80 12.71 -9.40
CA GLY A 111 2.31 13.83 -8.62
C GLY A 111 1.70 13.35 -7.30
N THR A 112 2.40 13.62 -6.21
CA THR A 112 1.94 13.28 -4.87
C THR A 112 2.23 14.39 -3.88
N GLY A 113 1.73 14.25 -2.65
CA GLY A 113 2.27 15.03 -1.54
C GLY A 113 2.93 14.14 -0.51
N TRP A 114 3.03 14.64 0.71
CA TRP A 114 3.77 14.02 1.80
C TRP A 114 3.37 12.55 2.12
N ARG A 115 2.12 12.13 1.84
CA ARG A 115 1.70 10.72 1.97
C ARG A 115 2.26 9.77 0.90
N GLY A 116 2.58 10.26 -0.30
CA GLY A 116 3.22 9.41 -1.33
C GLY A 116 4.71 9.20 -1.11
N LEU A 117 5.33 10.03 -0.27
CA LEU A 117 6.72 9.84 0.17
C LEU A 117 6.87 8.76 1.25
N THR A 118 5.76 8.18 1.70
CA THR A 118 5.70 7.14 2.72
C THR A 118 5.02 5.90 2.14
N PRO A 119 5.60 5.29 1.08
CA PRO A 119 5.06 4.05 0.55
C PRO A 119 5.00 2.99 1.66
N PHE A 120 4.02 2.10 1.56
CA PHE A 120 3.80 1.00 2.52
C PHE A 120 3.41 1.43 3.94
N TYR A 121 3.18 2.72 4.18
CA TYR A 121 2.78 3.19 5.50
C TYR A 121 1.38 2.70 5.87
N GLY A 122 1.29 2.07 7.05
CA GLY A 122 0.02 1.70 7.68
C GLY A 122 -0.72 0.55 6.99
N ASP A 123 -0.05 -0.21 6.11
CA ASP A 123 -0.62 -1.45 5.60
C ASP A 123 -0.37 -2.63 6.56
N GLU A 124 -1.18 -3.67 6.43
CA GLU A 124 -1.15 -4.86 7.28
C GLU A 124 -0.05 -5.86 6.88
N LEU A 125 0.73 -5.56 5.83
CA LEU A 125 1.77 -6.46 5.32
C LEU A 125 3.08 -6.25 6.07
N VAL A 126 3.65 -7.34 6.58
CA VAL A 126 5.01 -7.33 7.08
C VAL A 126 6.00 -7.47 5.92
N ARG A 127 7.06 -6.67 5.94
CA ARG A 127 8.14 -6.68 4.92
C ARG A 127 9.48 -6.90 5.62
N PRO A 128 9.85 -8.17 5.87
CA PRO A 128 11.04 -8.48 6.66
C PRO A 128 12.31 -7.80 6.14
N PHE A 129 12.52 -7.75 4.82
CA PHE A 129 13.70 -7.13 4.23
C PHE A 129 13.78 -5.60 4.44
N ILE A 130 12.66 -4.87 4.44
CA ILE A 130 12.66 -3.43 4.80
C ILE A 130 12.95 -3.25 6.29
N ILE A 131 12.40 -4.12 7.15
CA ILE A 131 12.61 -4.07 8.60
C ILE A 131 14.08 -4.35 8.94
N SER A 132 14.68 -5.33 8.30
CA SER A 132 16.10 -5.70 8.45
C SER A 132 17.07 -4.83 7.65
N LYS A 133 16.58 -3.77 6.97
CA LYS A 133 17.39 -2.86 6.15
C LYS A 133 18.17 -3.54 5.02
N MET A 134 17.63 -4.61 4.47
CA MET A 134 18.22 -5.30 3.33
C MET A 134 17.94 -4.55 2.04
N TRP A 135 19.00 -4.38 1.26
CA TRP A 135 18.94 -3.97 -0.14
C TRP A 135 18.82 -5.18 -1.05
N LYS A 136 18.51 -4.94 -2.33
CA LYS A 136 18.50 -6.00 -3.35
C LYS A 136 19.82 -6.78 -3.39
N CYS A 137 20.95 -6.08 -3.23
CA CYS A 137 22.26 -6.72 -3.22
C CYS A 137 22.45 -7.68 -2.03
N ASP A 138 21.87 -7.38 -0.87
CA ASP A 138 21.93 -8.26 0.31
C ASP A 138 21.07 -9.50 0.12
N VAL A 139 19.89 -9.34 -0.49
CA VAL A 139 19.01 -10.45 -0.86
C VAL A 139 19.72 -11.39 -1.85
N LEU A 140 20.41 -10.85 -2.86
CA LEU A 140 21.20 -11.63 -3.81
C LEU A 140 22.38 -12.35 -3.13
N LYS A 141 23.11 -11.67 -2.24
CA LYS A 141 24.19 -12.28 -1.45
C LYS A 141 23.67 -13.42 -0.58
N PHE A 142 22.52 -13.23 0.07
CA PHE A 142 21.85 -14.26 0.87
C PHE A 142 21.47 -15.47 -0.01
N ALA A 143 20.83 -15.21 -1.14
CA ALA A 143 20.46 -16.27 -2.08
C ALA A 143 21.67 -17.07 -2.59
N GLY A 144 22.77 -16.40 -2.92
CA GLY A 144 24.01 -17.05 -3.34
C GLY A 144 24.65 -17.90 -2.23
N ARG A 145 24.73 -17.37 -1.00
CA ARG A 145 25.31 -18.09 0.16
C ARG A 145 24.53 -19.36 0.52
N HIS A 146 23.23 -19.35 0.32
CA HIS A 146 22.34 -20.47 0.64
C HIS A 146 21.97 -21.32 -0.58
N ALA A 147 22.63 -21.10 -1.73
CA ALA A 147 22.36 -21.80 -3.00
C ALA A 147 20.85 -21.87 -3.34
N ILE A 148 20.16 -20.75 -3.15
CA ILE A 148 18.71 -20.67 -3.37
C ILE A 148 18.44 -20.68 -4.86
N HIS A 149 17.72 -21.69 -5.33
CA HIS A 149 17.19 -21.73 -6.67
C HIS A 149 15.99 -20.77 -6.79
N TYR A 150 15.94 -20.04 -7.90
CA TYR A 150 14.84 -19.13 -8.22
C TYR A 150 14.66 -19.04 -9.74
N ARG A 151 13.48 -18.60 -10.15
CA ARG A 151 13.16 -18.29 -11.54
C ARG A 151 13.51 -16.84 -11.84
N GLN A 152 14.02 -16.59 -13.04
CA GLN A 152 14.31 -15.24 -13.51
C GLN A 152 13.33 -14.88 -14.60
N ASP A 153 12.62 -13.78 -14.36
CA ASP A 153 11.62 -13.27 -15.26
C ASP A 153 12.28 -12.35 -16.31
N PRO A 154 12.22 -12.70 -17.62
CA PRO A 154 12.83 -11.91 -18.68
C PRO A 154 12.21 -10.51 -18.84
N THR A 155 10.96 -10.31 -18.45
CA THR A 155 10.26 -9.03 -18.57
C THR A 155 10.75 -7.98 -17.57
N ASN A 156 11.51 -8.39 -16.54
CA ASN A 156 12.18 -7.48 -15.63
C ASN A 156 13.20 -6.57 -16.34
N TYR A 157 13.62 -6.93 -17.55
CA TYR A 157 14.55 -6.16 -18.37
C TYR A 157 13.86 -5.29 -19.43
N GLU A 158 12.52 -5.33 -19.52
CA GLU A 158 11.77 -4.52 -20.48
C GLU A 158 11.54 -3.10 -19.96
N THR A 159 12.00 -2.08 -20.68
CA THR A 159 11.86 -0.67 -20.28
C THR A 159 10.47 -0.09 -20.55
N ASN A 160 9.53 -0.87 -21.08
CA ASN A 160 8.16 -0.43 -21.33
C ASN A 160 7.40 -0.11 -20.02
N TYR A 161 7.79 -0.74 -18.92
CA TYR A 161 7.19 -0.51 -17.61
C TYR A 161 7.85 0.66 -16.88
N LEU A 162 7.03 1.60 -16.39
CA LEU A 162 7.51 2.78 -15.64
C LEU A 162 8.48 2.39 -14.50
N ARG A 163 8.17 1.31 -13.78
CA ARG A 163 9.00 0.80 -12.68
C ARG A 163 10.38 0.35 -13.15
N ASN A 164 10.48 -0.32 -14.30
CA ASN A 164 11.76 -0.77 -14.84
C ASN A 164 12.63 0.43 -15.25
N ARG A 165 12.04 1.46 -15.89
CA ARG A 165 12.76 2.71 -16.19
C ARG A 165 13.26 3.42 -14.94
N VAL A 166 12.42 3.47 -13.89
CA VAL A 166 12.83 4.06 -12.60
C VAL A 166 13.99 3.28 -12.00
N ARG A 167 13.90 1.94 -11.97
CA ARG A 167 14.98 1.07 -11.47
C ARG A 167 16.29 1.29 -12.20
N GLU A 168 16.26 1.38 -13.53
CA GLU A 168 17.44 1.66 -14.35
C GLU A 168 18.06 3.01 -13.97
N LYS A 169 17.23 4.06 -13.86
CA LYS A 169 17.70 5.39 -13.46
C LYS A 169 18.24 5.45 -12.04
N MET A 170 17.71 4.63 -11.12
CA MET A 170 18.21 4.55 -9.75
C MET A 170 19.63 3.98 -9.66
N THR A 171 20.13 3.32 -10.71
CA THR A 171 21.54 2.86 -10.74
C THR A 171 22.54 4.00 -10.87
N GLU A 172 22.09 5.18 -11.31
CA GLU A 172 22.90 6.41 -11.40
C GLU A 172 23.10 7.06 -10.01
N LEU A 173 22.34 6.65 -8.99
CA LEU A 173 22.53 7.14 -7.62
C LEU A 173 23.65 6.38 -6.91
N ASP A 174 24.55 7.12 -6.27
CA ASP A 174 25.54 6.53 -5.37
C ASP A 174 24.90 5.96 -4.10
N GLU A 175 25.68 5.16 -3.37
CA GLU A 175 25.22 4.49 -2.15
C GLU A 175 24.81 5.50 -1.06
N ALA A 176 25.52 6.61 -0.92
CA ALA A 176 25.24 7.63 0.08
C ALA A 176 23.88 8.29 -0.15
N ALA A 177 23.60 8.71 -1.39
CA ALA A 177 22.32 9.30 -1.77
C ALA A 177 21.16 8.32 -1.55
N ARG A 178 21.37 7.04 -1.84
CA ARG A 178 20.35 6.00 -1.60
C ARG A 178 20.05 5.86 -0.11
N VAL A 179 21.07 5.82 0.74
CA VAL A 179 20.91 5.75 2.20
C VAL A 179 20.19 7.00 2.73
N ASP A 180 20.59 8.19 2.28
CA ASP A 180 19.97 9.46 2.69
C ASP A 180 18.47 9.50 2.36
N ILE A 181 18.07 9.01 1.19
CA ILE A 181 16.65 8.93 0.81
C ILE A 181 15.89 7.97 1.75
N ILE A 182 16.48 6.83 2.13
CA ILE A 182 15.85 5.90 3.07
C ILE A 182 15.73 6.52 4.46
N GLU A 183 16.73 7.26 4.94
CA GLU A 183 16.63 7.97 6.21
C GLU A 183 15.52 9.04 6.18
N LEU A 184 15.41 9.79 5.08
CA LEU A 184 14.34 10.76 4.87
C LEU A 184 12.97 10.08 4.86
N PHE A 185 12.84 8.93 4.20
CA PHE A 185 11.63 8.11 4.23
C PHE A 185 11.23 7.72 5.66
N GLU A 186 12.19 7.29 6.49
CA GLU A 186 11.91 6.94 7.88
C GLU A 186 11.50 8.15 8.73
N LYS A 187 12.20 9.27 8.59
CA LYS A 187 11.86 10.54 9.25
C LYS A 187 10.45 10.96 8.84
N GLN A 188 10.13 10.85 7.55
CA GLN A 188 8.83 11.18 7.01
C GLN A 188 7.72 10.23 7.50
N ASN A 189 7.99 8.93 7.66
CA ASN A 189 7.05 7.97 8.26
C ASN A 189 6.72 8.33 9.72
N LYS A 190 7.74 8.70 10.51
CA LYS A 190 7.55 9.14 11.90
C LYS A 190 6.71 10.42 11.95
N LEU A 191 7.00 11.39 11.08
CA LEU A 191 6.24 12.62 10.98
C LEU A 191 4.79 12.37 10.56
N ARG A 192 4.58 11.51 9.56
CA ARG A 192 3.26 11.07 9.11
C ARG A 192 2.43 10.52 10.25
N GLY A 193 2.98 9.63 11.07
CA GLY A 193 2.25 9.07 12.21
C GLY A 193 1.84 10.12 13.24
N LYS A 194 2.70 11.12 13.50
CA LYS A 194 2.35 12.25 14.37
C LYS A 194 1.21 13.09 13.80
N ILE A 195 1.29 13.41 12.50
CA ILE A 195 0.24 14.19 11.80
C ILE A 195 -1.08 13.43 11.82
N GLU A 196 -1.10 12.15 11.43
CA GLU A 196 -2.34 11.36 11.39
C GLU A 196 -2.95 11.19 12.78
N LYS A 197 -2.14 11.03 13.83
CA LYS A 197 -2.62 11.02 15.22
C LYS A 197 -3.29 12.34 15.62
N LEU A 198 -2.63 13.47 15.38
CA LEU A 198 -3.17 14.80 15.70
C LEU A 198 -4.45 15.08 14.91
N VAL A 199 -4.48 14.75 13.62
CA VAL A 199 -5.67 14.91 12.76
C VAL A 199 -6.83 14.05 13.28
N THR A 200 -6.56 12.81 13.70
CA THR A 200 -7.56 11.93 14.30
C THR A 200 -8.13 12.51 15.60
N GLU A 201 -7.26 13.05 16.47
CA GLU A 201 -7.68 13.69 17.72
C GLU A 201 -8.56 14.92 17.46
N LEU A 202 -8.16 15.79 16.53
CA LEU A 202 -8.95 16.96 16.12
C LEU A 202 -10.29 16.56 15.48
N ALA A 203 -10.30 15.55 14.61
CA ALA A 203 -11.51 15.04 14.00
C ALA A 203 -12.49 14.52 15.06
N LYS A 204 -12.01 13.78 16.07
CA LYS A 204 -12.83 13.29 17.19
C LYS A 204 -13.43 14.43 18.02
N GLN A 205 -12.71 15.54 18.23
CA GLN A 205 -13.24 16.70 18.95
C GLN A 205 -14.43 17.38 18.22
N THR A 206 -14.55 17.18 16.91
CA THR A 206 -15.71 17.69 16.16
C THR A 206 -16.98 16.88 16.42
N VAL A 207 -16.86 15.61 16.82
CA VAL A 207 -18.01 14.70 16.96
C VAL A 207 -18.93 15.15 18.09
N VAL A 208 -20.22 15.34 17.78
CA VAL A 208 -21.28 15.63 18.77
C VAL A 208 -22.42 14.62 18.76
N GLY A 209 -22.38 13.67 17.83
CA GLY A 209 -23.32 12.56 17.69
C GLY A 209 -22.88 11.65 16.56
N LYS A 210 -23.56 10.51 16.37
CA LYS A 210 -23.20 9.47 15.39
C LYS A 210 -22.87 10.04 14.00
N ASN A 211 -23.64 11.01 13.54
CA ASN A 211 -23.52 11.60 12.21
C ASN A 211 -23.28 13.13 12.22
N PHE A 212 -22.95 13.70 13.37
CA PHE A 212 -22.87 15.15 13.54
C PHE A 212 -21.47 15.61 13.93
N HIS A 213 -20.96 16.60 13.19
CA HIS A 213 -19.66 17.21 13.44
C HIS A 213 -19.78 18.73 13.58
N LYS A 214 -19.12 19.33 14.57
CA LYS A 214 -19.03 20.80 14.73
C LYS A 214 -18.33 21.42 13.53
N LYS A 215 -18.89 22.52 13.02
CA LYS A 215 -18.39 23.26 11.86
C LYS A 215 -17.26 24.26 12.20
N GLU A 216 -17.19 24.71 13.44
CA GLU A 216 -16.34 25.81 13.91
C GLU A 216 -14.87 25.72 13.43
N LEU A 217 -14.26 24.53 13.59
CA LEU A 217 -12.87 24.30 13.22
C LEU A 217 -12.58 24.56 11.74
N PHE A 218 -13.53 24.28 10.85
CA PHE A 218 -13.36 24.46 9.40
C PHE A 218 -13.45 25.94 8.97
N LEU A 219 -13.99 26.79 9.84
CA LEU A 219 -14.09 28.24 9.60
C LEU A 219 -12.83 28.99 10.04
N THR A 220 -12.14 28.48 11.07
CA THR A 220 -11.00 29.17 11.69
C THR A 220 -9.65 28.57 11.35
N ALA A 221 -9.58 27.27 11.04
CA ALA A 221 -8.32 26.62 10.72
C ALA A 221 -7.80 26.99 9.32
N ASP A 222 -6.47 26.93 9.18
CA ASP A 222 -5.79 26.96 7.88
C ASP A 222 -6.39 25.93 6.92
N GLU A 223 -6.46 26.27 5.63
CA GLU A 223 -7.09 25.45 4.62
C GLU A 223 -6.50 24.04 4.55
N LYS A 224 -5.16 23.90 4.63
CA LYS A 224 -4.50 22.59 4.56
C LYS A 224 -4.83 21.75 5.77
N VAL A 225 -4.88 22.35 6.96
CA VAL A 225 -5.26 21.68 8.20
C VAL A 225 -6.73 21.24 8.14
N ALA A 226 -7.62 22.12 7.73
CA ALA A 226 -9.04 21.84 7.58
C ALA A 226 -9.31 20.70 6.59
N ILE A 227 -8.61 20.66 5.45
CA ILE A 227 -8.70 19.58 4.46
C ILE A 227 -8.28 18.23 5.07
N GLU A 228 -7.22 18.19 5.86
CA GLU A 228 -6.74 16.94 6.48
C GLU A 228 -7.74 16.40 7.51
N ILE A 229 -8.33 17.27 8.31
CA ILE A 229 -9.36 16.90 9.29
C ILE A 229 -10.64 16.47 8.57
N LEU A 230 -11.03 17.19 7.53
CA LEU A 230 -12.22 16.85 6.74
C LEU A 230 -12.06 15.49 6.05
N ARG A 231 -10.85 15.19 5.55
CA ARG A 231 -10.50 13.87 5.01
C ARG A 231 -10.71 12.78 6.05
N GLU A 232 -10.21 12.98 7.27
CA GLU A 232 -10.33 11.99 8.33
C GLU A 232 -11.80 11.76 8.72
N ILE A 233 -12.60 12.81 8.86
CA ILE A 233 -14.05 12.68 9.10
C ILE A 233 -14.73 11.90 7.96
N CYS A 234 -14.41 12.19 6.70
CA CYS A 234 -14.97 11.45 5.57
C CYS A 234 -14.63 9.95 5.66
N LEU A 235 -13.39 9.61 6.04
CA LEU A 235 -12.96 8.23 6.21
C LEU A 235 -13.69 7.52 7.36
N MET A 236 -13.95 8.21 8.49
CA MET A 236 -14.76 7.65 9.59
C MET A 236 -16.15 7.22 9.12
N HIS A 237 -16.72 7.94 8.14
CA HIS A 237 -18.01 7.61 7.51
C HIS A 237 -17.89 6.67 6.30
N GLY A 238 -16.68 6.20 5.98
CA GLY A 238 -16.42 5.27 4.89
C GLY A 238 -16.35 5.90 3.50
N TYR A 239 -16.07 7.21 3.42
CA TYR A 239 -15.88 7.94 2.17
C TYR A 239 -14.41 8.32 1.95
N SER A 240 -13.87 7.91 0.81
CA SER A 240 -12.54 8.34 0.35
C SER A 240 -12.72 9.39 -0.75
N LEU A 241 -12.34 10.63 -0.45
CA LEU A 241 -12.42 11.75 -1.40
C LEU A 241 -11.04 12.11 -1.97
N THR A 242 -11.03 12.56 -3.23
CA THR A 242 -9.84 13.17 -3.83
C THR A 242 -9.55 14.52 -3.21
N ARG A 243 -8.31 15.03 -3.37
CA ARG A 243 -7.94 16.37 -2.88
C ARG A 243 -8.85 17.48 -3.42
N LYS A 244 -9.22 17.39 -4.70
CA LYS A 244 -10.14 18.34 -5.33
C LYS A 244 -11.51 18.30 -4.65
N GLN A 245 -12.09 17.11 -4.48
CA GLN A 245 -13.37 16.94 -3.78
C GLN A 245 -13.34 17.44 -2.33
N LEU A 246 -12.22 17.26 -1.62
CA LEU A 246 -12.05 17.80 -0.27
C LEU A 246 -12.01 19.33 -0.26
N GLY A 247 -11.34 19.94 -1.23
CA GLY A 247 -11.33 21.40 -1.41
C GLY A 247 -12.72 21.94 -1.72
N ASP A 248 -13.43 21.32 -2.66
CA ASP A 248 -14.81 21.67 -3.01
C ASP A 248 -15.75 21.52 -1.80
N PHE A 249 -15.56 20.46 -1.00
CA PHE A 249 -16.34 20.25 0.21
C PHE A 249 -16.04 21.30 1.28
N LEU A 250 -14.77 21.63 1.52
CA LEU A 250 -14.39 22.68 2.46
C LEU A 250 -14.95 24.04 2.03
N LEU A 251 -14.93 24.35 0.72
CA LEU A 251 -15.53 25.56 0.18
C LEU A 251 -17.04 25.58 0.43
N ALA A 252 -17.74 24.45 0.21
CA ALA A 252 -19.16 24.33 0.51
C ALA A 252 -19.44 24.58 2.00
N ILE A 253 -18.65 23.98 2.90
CA ILE A 253 -18.77 24.22 4.34
C ILE A 253 -18.68 25.72 4.65
N ARG A 254 -17.76 26.45 4.04
CA ARG A 254 -17.53 27.88 4.31
C ARG A 254 -18.59 28.81 3.69
N THR A 255 -19.16 28.45 2.55
CA THR A 255 -19.97 29.37 1.73
C THR A 255 -21.45 29.04 1.67
N TYR A 256 -21.85 27.78 1.86
CA TYR A 256 -23.24 27.38 1.70
C TYR A 256 -24.11 27.95 2.81
N ALA A 257 -25.31 28.41 2.43
CA ALA A 257 -26.36 28.73 3.38
C ALA A 257 -26.77 27.47 4.17
N PRO A 258 -27.27 27.61 5.42
CA PRO A 258 -27.77 26.49 6.20
C PRO A 258 -28.80 25.64 5.43
N HIS A 259 -28.79 24.33 5.67
CA HIS A 259 -29.64 23.31 5.05
C HIS A 259 -29.34 22.97 3.58
N LYS A 260 -28.29 23.55 2.98
CA LYS A 260 -27.80 23.09 1.68
C LYS A 260 -27.06 21.75 1.82
N LYS A 261 -27.17 20.92 0.79
CA LYS A 261 -26.53 19.60 0.72
C LYS A 261 -25.28 19.65 -0.15
N PHE A 262 -24.23 18.98 0.30
CA PHE A 262 -23.06 18.64 -0.49
C PHE A 262 -23.11 17.17 -0.89
N ASN A 263 -22.82 16.87 -2.15
CA ASN A 263 -22.88 15.50 -2.68
C ASN A 263 -21.56 14.76 -2.43
N LEU A 264 -21.66 13.61 -1.77
CA LEU A 264 -20.57 12.64 -1.61
C LEU A 264 -20.70 11.51 -2.64
N PRO A 265 -19.62 10.74 -2.90
CA PRO A 265 -19.69 9.58 -3.77
C PRO A 265 -20.83 8.61 -3.40
N LYS A 266 -21.37 7.91 -4.41
CA LYS A 266 -22.49 6.98 -4.28
C LYS A 266 -23.82 7.64 -3.87
N ASN A 267 -24.07 8.90 -4.27
CA ASN A 267 -25.30 9.66 -3.99
C ASN A 267 -25.64 9.79 -2.49
N HIS A 268 -24.62 9.89 -1.64
CA HIS A 268 -24.82 10.25 -0.24
C HIS A 268 -24.64 11.75 -0.08
N PHE A 269 -25.22 12.32 0.96
CA PHE A 269 -25.19 13.77 1.15
C PHE A 269 -24.71 14.15 2.54
N VAL A 270 -24.06 15.32 2.61
CA VAL A 270 -23.84 16.02 3.87
C VAL A 270 -24.67 17.29 3.85
N THR A 271 -25.57 17.41 4.82
CA THR A 271 -26.32 18.65 5.04
C THR A 271 -25.47 19.60 5.90
N ILE A 272 -25.24 20.80 5.38
CA ILE A 272 -24.50 21.86 6.07
C ILE A 272 -25.49 22.66 6.91
N LEU A 273 -25.49 22.43 8.22
CA LEU A 273 -26.30 23.18 9.18
C LEU A 273 -25.55 24.41 9.67
N LYS A 274 -26.23 25.28 10.43
CA LYS A 274 -25.65 26.53 10.96
C LYS A 274 -24.32 26.29 11.70
N ASN A 275 -24.31 25.32 12.62
CA ASN A 275 -23.16 25.02 13.49
C ASN A 275 -22.57 23.62 13.26
N TYR A 276 -23.20 22.79 12.41
CA TYR A 276 -22.89 21.37 12.30
C TYR A 276 -22.85 20.91 10.84
N LEU A 277 -22.12 19.83 10.62
CA LEU A 277 -22.19 19.00 9.43
C LEU A 277 -22.98 17.75 9.82
N MET A 278 -24.03 17.42 9.06
CA MET A 278 -24.85 16.23 9.27
C MET A 278 -24.65 15.27 8.10
N PHE A 279 -24.00 14.13 8.35
CA PHE A 279 -23.87 13.05 7.38
C PHE A 279 -25.19 12.28 7.30
N GLU A 280 -25.78 12.18 6.11
CA GLU A 280 -27.04 11.44 5.94
C GLU A 280 -26.79 9.93 6.07
N GLU A 281 -27.71 9.22 6.72
CA GLU A 281 -27.60 7.77 6.88
C GLU A 281 -27.70 7.04 5.53
N LYS A 282 -27.08 5.86 5.48
CA LYS A 282 -27.12 4.95 4.33
C LYS A 282 -28.44 4.21 4.24
#